data_AF-A0A9E3F0N8-F1
#
_entry.id   AF-A0A9E3F0N8-F1
#
_cell.length_a   1.000
_cell.length_b   1.000
_cell.length_c   1.000
_cell.angle_alpha   90.00
_cell.angle_beta   90.00
_cell.angle_gamma   90.00
#
_symmetry.space_group_name_H-M   'P 1'
#
loop_
_entity.id
_entity.type
_entity.pdbx_description
1 polymer ?
#
loop_
_entity_poly.entity_id
_entity_poly.type
_entity_poly.pdbx_seq_one_letter_code
_entity_poly.pdbx_strand_id
1 'polypeptide(L)'
;MNRRAFVRGLAVLPVATLATPAFAAPKKADQYQAPVVVYHFVSPDSEDCHRWDLRYLPRFLNSGEYRRSAYRRIEGKTVEEALDPSNWPHEVRTYAPTLREAPAFIVLNQGRPVAVAAGEEAWPKVVWPAIQRATA
;
A
#
# COMPACT_ATOMS: atom_id res chain seq x y z
N MET A 1 -38.35 45.23 53.45
CA MET A 1 -38.32 45.38 51.97
C MET A 1 -37.67 44.13 51.39
N ASN A 2 -38.47 43.21 50.83
CA ASN A 2 -38.52 42.88 49.37
C ASN A 2 -37.24 42.15 48.89
N ARG A 3 -37.22 40.88 48.46
CA ARG A 3 -38.06 40.19 47.45
C ARG A 3 -37.76 38.67 47.39
N ARG A 4 -38.84 37.87 47.29
CA ARG A 4 -39.15 36.75 46.32
C ARG A 4 -37.99 35.78 45.94
N ALA A 5 -38.02 34.50 46.33
CA ALA A 5 -38.82 33.35 45.83
C ALA A 5 -38.31 32.72 44.52
N PHE A 6 -38.54 31.40 44.39
CA PHE A 6 -38.50 30.53 43.17
C PHE A 6 -37.11 29.97 42.76
N VAL A 7 -36.86 28.73 42.27
CA VAL A 7 -37.62 27.56 41.77
C VAL A 7 -36.74 26.30 41.79
N ARG A 8 -37.37 25.18 42.18
CA ARG A 8 -37.31 23.78 41.66
C ARG A 8 -36.20 23.38 40.67
N GLY A 9 -35.81 22.11 40.79
CA GLY A 9 -35.73 21.23 39.63
C GLY A 9 -34.44 20.43 39.50
N LEU A 10 -34.32 19.36 40.30
CA LEU A 10 -33.51 18.20 39.92
C LEU A 10 -34.12 17.55 38.67
N ALA A 11 -33.36 17.47 37.59
CA ALA A 11 -33.60 16.53 36.50
C ALA A 11 -32.25 16.15 35.88
N VAL A 12 -31.65 15.08 36.40
CA VAL A 12 -30.48 14.43 35.79
C VAL A 12 -31.01 13.49 34.72
N LEU A 13 -30.84 13.88 33.45
CA LEU A 13 -31.12 13.03 32.29
C LEU A 13 -29.94 12.05 32.09
N PRO A 14 -30.17 10.73 32.01
CA PRO A 14 -29.15 9.81 31.55
C PRO A 14 -29.00 9.94 30.02
N VAL A 15 -27.88 10.50 29.56
CA VAL A 15 -27.50 10.46 28.15
C VAL A 15 -27.09 9.03 27.83
N ALA A 16 -27.93 8.34 27.08
CA ALA A 16 -27.64 7.03 26.50
C ALA A 16 -26.45 7.17 25.54
N THR A 17 -25.29 6.66 25.94
CA THR A 17 -24.14 6.48 25.05
C THR A 17 -24.48 5.41 24.02
N LEU A 18 -24.79 5.85 22.79
CA LEU A 18 -24.84 5.00 21.61
C LEU A 18 -23.45 4.40 21.39
N ALA A 19 -23.31 3.10 21.63
CA ALA A 19 -22.13 2.33 21.28
C ALA A 19 -21.99 2.35 19.75
N THR A 20 -21.03 3.14 19.26
CA THR A 20 -20.57 3.07 17.88
C THR A 20 -19.86 1.73 17.68
N PRO A 21 -20.25 0.89 16.72
CA PRO A 21 -19.43 -0.26 16.36
C PRO A 21 -18.13 0.29 15.78
N ALA A 22 -17.04 0.13 16.53
CA ALA A 22 -15.71 0.39 16.03
C ALA A 22 -15.49 -0.53 14.83
N PHE A 23 -15.51 0.04 13.62
CA PHE A 23 -14.88 -0.58 12.47
C PHE A 23 -13.41 -0.74 12.84
N ALA A 24 -13.06 -1.93 13.33
CA ALA A 24 -11.68 -2.31 13.52
C ALA A 24 -11.04 -2.29 12.13
N ALA A 25 -10.32 -1.21 11.83
CA ALA A 25 -9.39 -1.20 10.71
C ALA A 25 -8.52 -2.44 10.87
N PRO A 26 -8.34 -3.26 9.82
CA PRO A 26 -7.49 -4.44 9.93
C PRO A 26 -6.13 -3.94 10.43
N LYS A 27 -5.74 -4.40 11.63
CA LYS A 27 -4.36 -4.21 12.11
C LYS A 27 -3.49 -4.69 10.96
N LYS A 28 -2.62 -3.80 10.43
CA LYS A 28 -1.53 -4.20 9.54
C LYS A 28 -0.69 -5.21 10.35
N ALA A 29 -1.06 -6.48 10.30
CA ALA A 29 -0.21 -7.56 10.73
C ALA A 29 1.11 -7.36 9.99
N ASP A 30 2.21 -7.39 10.74
CA ASP A 30 3.54 -6.96 10.35
C ASP A 30 3.83 -7.29 8.88
N GLN A 31 3.56 -6.33 7.98
CA GLN A 31 3.81 -6.50 6.55
C GLN A 31 5.30 -6.62 6.27
N TYR A 32 6.17 -6.53 7.29
CA TYR A 32 7.60 -6.81 7.18
C TYR A 32 7.94 -8.30 7.26
N GLN A 33 7.00 -9.15 7.71
CA GLN A 33 7.22 -10.61 7.81
C GLN A 33 6.46 -11.41 6.74
N ALA A 34 5.79 -10.75 5.79
CA ALA A 34 5.12 -11.47 4.71
C ALA A 34 6.17 -12.23 3.88
N PRO A 35 5.95 -13.52 3.58
CA PRO A 35 6.88 -14.31 2.78
C PRO A 35 7.07 -13.69 1.38
N VAL A 36 6.06 -12.99 0.86
CA VAL A 36 6.11 -12.31 -0.43
C VAL A 36 6.18 -10.80 -0.24
N VAL A 37 7.14 -10.14 -0.90
CA VAL A 37 7.28 -8.67 -0.92
C VAL A 37 7.25 -8.18 -2.37
N VAL A 38 6.45 -7.15 -2.65
CA VAL A 38 6.33 -6.51 -3.95
C VAL A 38 6.83 -5.08 -3.82
N TYR A 39 8.00 -4.80 -4.36
CA TYR A 39 8.51 -3.44 -4.54
C TYR A 39 8.00 -2.90 -5.87
N HIS A 40 7.46 -1.69 -5.84
CA HIS A 40 6.94 -0.98 -6.99
C HIS A 40 7.54 0.42 -7.03
N PHE A 41 8.37 0.68 -8.03
CA PHE A 41 9.07 1.94 -8.23
C PHE A 41 8.30 2.77 -9.25
N VAL A 42 7.94 4.00 -8.88
CA VAL A 42 7.09 4.88 -9.68
C VAL A 42 7.57 6.31 -9.66
N SER A 43 7.13 7.07 -10.66
CA SER A 43 7.21 8.52 -10.68
C SER A 43 5.91 9.12 -11.21
N PRO A 44 5.45 10.26 -10.68
CA PRO A 44 4.31 10.98 -11.24
C PRO A 44 4.58 11.55 -12.64
N ASP A 45 5.85 11.63 -13.07
CA ASP A 45 6.27 12.09 -14.40
C ASP A 45 6.21 11.00 -15.48
N SER A 46 5.81 9.76 -15.11
CA SER A 46 5.66 8.66 -16.06
C SER A 46 4.19 8.43 -16.43
N GLU A 47 3.86 8.59 -17.71
CA GLU A 47 2.55 8.24 -18.25
C GLU A 47 2.25 6.74 -18.07
N ASP A 48 3.25 5.89 -18.20
CA ASP A 48 3.14 4.44 -17.99
C ASP A 48 2.77 4.11 -16.54
N CYS A 49 3.34 4.83 -15.57
CA CYS A 49 2.96 4.70 -14.16
C CYS A 49 1.49 5.08 -13.95
N HIS A 50 1.05 6.19 -14.56
CA HIS A 50 -0.34 6.62 -14.47
C HIS A 50 -1.31 5.60 -15.06
N ARG A 51 -1.01 5.08 -16.26
CA ARG A 51 -1.84 4.05 -16.91
C ARG A 51 -1.86 2.76 -16.11
N TRP A 52 -0.72 2.35 -15.55
CA TRP A 52 -0.66 1.19 -14.67
C TRP A 52 -1.52 1.37 -13.42
N ASP A 53 -1.44 2.52 -12.76
CA ASP A 53 -2.23 2.84 -11.56
C ASP A 53 -3.72 2.78 -11.85
N LEU A 54 -4.18 3.36 -12.97
CA LEU A 54 -5.59 3.31 -13.34
C LEU A 54 -6.07 1.88 -13.67
N ARG A 55 -5.24 1.11 -14.36
CA ARG A 55 -5.64 -0.19 -14.92
C ARG A 55 -5.54 -1.34 -13.93
N TYR A 56 -4.49 -1.37 -13.11
CA TYR A 56 -4.11 -2.56 -12.34
C TYR A 56 -4.17 -2.36 -10.83
N LEU A 57 -3.83 -1.17 -10.33
CA LEU A 57 -3.74 -0.95 -8.88
C LEU A 57 -5.06 -1.23 -8.15
N PRO A 58 -6.25 -0.77 -8.60
CA PRO A 58 -7.51 -1.08 -7.92
C PRO A 58 -7.78 -2.58 -7.83
N ARG A 59 -7.51 -3.32 -8.90
CA ARG A 59 -7.69 -4.78 -8.91
C ARG A 59 -6.70 -5.46 -7.98
N PHE A 60 -5.44 -5.03 -7.98
CA PHE A 60 -4.41 -5.58 -7.11
C PHE A 60 -4.75 -5.34 -5.63
N LEU A 61 -5.07 -4.11 -5.23
CA LEU A 61 -5.39 -3.77 -3.84
C LEU A 61 -6.59 -4.57 -3.28
N ASN A 62 -7.54 -4.94 -4.13
CA ASN A 62 -8.70 -5.75 -3.74
C ASN A 62 -8.44 -7.28 -3.74
N SER A 63 -7.29 -7.72 -4.28
CA SER A 63 -6.95 -9.13 -4.44
C SER A 63 -6.61 -9.84 -3.12
N GLY A 64 -6.70 -11.17 -3.11
CA GLY A 64 -6.22 -11.98 -1.99
C GLY A 64 -4.70 -11.97 -1.88
N GLU A 65 -4.04 -11.88 -3.02
CA GLU A 65 -2.59 -11.80 -3.20
C GLU A 65 -2.01 -10.55 -2.52
N TYR A 66 -2.67 -9.40 -2.63
CA TYR A 66 -2.29 -8.19 -1.88
C TYR A 66 -2.38 -8.40 -0.37
N ARG A 67 -3.40 -9.09 0.12
CA ARG A 67 -3.53 -9.41 1.56
C ARG A 67 -2.47 -10.39 2.06
N ARG A 68 -1.91 -11.22 1.17
CA ARG A 68 -0.87 -12.23 1.47
C ARG A 68 0.55 -11.74 1.15
N SER A 69 0.71 -10.49 0.71
CA SER A 69 2.01 -9.93 0.37
C SER A 69 2.24 -8.59 1.06
N ALA A 70 3.51 -8.22 1.15
CA ALA A 70 3.96 -6.92 1.56
C ALA A 70 4.12 -6.03 0.33
N TYR A 71 3.27 -5.04 0.15
CA TYR A 71 3.43 -4.06 -0.92
C TYR A 71 4.27 -2.87 -0.44
N ARG A 72 5.27 -2.48 -1.23
CA ARG A 72 6.20 -1.37 -0.97
C ARG A 72 6.27 -0.50 -2.23
N ARG A 73 5.50 0.57 -2.24
CA ARG A 73 5.57 1.60 -3.29
C ARG A 73 6.67 2.59 -2.95
N ILE A 74 7.60 2.79 -3.88
CA ILE A 74 8.74 3.71 -3.78
C ILE A 74 8.55 4.73 -4.90
N GLU A 75 8.41 5.99 -4.50
CA GLU A 75 8.04 7.07 -5.41
C GLU A 75 9.14 8.12 -5.44
N GLY A 76 9.69 8.37 -6.64
CA GLY A 76 10.58 9.49 -6.92
C GLY A 76 9.84 10.59 -7.68
N LYS A 77 10.31 11.84 -7.60
CA LYS A 77 9.66 12.96 -8.32
C LYS A 77 9.82 12.82 -9.82
N THR A 78 10.94 12.27 -10.27
CA THR A 78 11.20 11.91 -11.68
C THR A 78 11.47 10.41 -11.81
N VAL A 79 11.48 9.90 -13.04
CA VAL A 79 11.82 8.50 -13.32
C VAL A 79 13.26 8.19 -12.90
N GLU A 80 14.18 9.13 -13.12
CA GLU A 80 15.58 9.00 -12.71
C GLU A 80 15.70 8.88 -11.19
N GLU A 81 15.00 9.72 -10.43
CA GLU A 81 15.00 9.66 -8.97
C GLU A 81 14.40 8.33 -8.46
N ALA A 82 13.30 7.89 -9.09
CA ALA A 82 12.64 6.64 -8.74
C ALA A 82 13.52 5.40 -9.01
N LEU A 83 14.36 5.47 -10.06
CA LEU A 83 15.26 4.40 -10.46
C LEU A 83 16.69 4.55 -9.93
N ASP A 84 16.98 5.59 -9.15
CA ASP A 84 18.28 5.78 -8.50
C ASP A 84 18.47 4.71 -7.40
N PRO A 85 19.43 3.77 -7.56
CA PRO A 85 19.66 2.71 -6.59
C PRO A 85 20.01 3.21 -5.18
N SER A 86 20.50 4.45 -5.04
CA SER A 86 20.81 5.03 -3.73
C SER A 86 19.55 5.21 -2.86
N ASN A 87 18.39 5.39 -3.50
CA ASN A 87 17.09 5.56 -2.86
C ASN A 87 16.37 4.23 -2.58
N TRP A 88 16.94 3.10 -3.03
CA TRP A 88 16.28 1.80 -2.95
C TRP A 88 16.56 1.08 -1.61
N PRO A 89 15.66 0.21 -1.15
CA PRO A 89 15.93 -0.72 -0.06
C PRO A 89 17.12 -1.64 -0.40
N HIS A 90 17.98 -1.89 0.59
CA HIS A 90 19.26 -2.58 0.40
C HIS A 90 19.11 -3.94 -0.30
N GLU A 91 18.11 -4.71 0.09
CA GLU A 91 17.78 -6.05 -0.40
C GLU A 91 17.44 -6.12 -1.90
N VAL A 92 17.05 -5.00 -2.52
CA VAL A 92 16.69 -4.94 -3.94
C VAL A 92 17.62 -4.06 -4.79
N ARG A 93 18.56 -3.33 -4.18
CA ARG A 93 19.52 -2.46 -4.90
C ARG A 93 20.28 -3.18 -6.00
N THR A 94 20.63 -4.45 -5.79
CA THR A 94 21.40 -5.24 -6.76
C THR A 94 20.66 -5.45 -8.09
N TYR A 95 19.34 -5.25 -8.14
CA TYR A 95 18.53 -5.41 -9.35
C TYR A 95 18.32 -4.10 -10.11
N ALA A 96 18.69 -2.95 -9.54
CA ALA A 96 18.52 -1.67 -10.22
C ALA A 96 19.18 -1.60 -11.61
N PRO A 97 20.38 -2.21 -11.84
CA PRO A 97 20.98 -2.23 -13.17
C PRO A 97 20.20 -3.00 -14.23
N THR A 98 19.15 -3.75 -13.91
CA THR A 98 18.31 -4.44 -14.92
C THR A 98 17.02 -3.67 -15.26
N LEU A 99 16.72 -2.59 -14.54
CA LEU A 99 15.51 -1.81 -14.70
C LEU A 99 15.87 -0.46 -15.35
N ARG A 100 15.12 -0.06 -16.37
CA ARG A 100 15.43 1.10 -17.22
C ARG A 100 14.27 2.08 -17.38
N GLU A 101 13.08 1.69 -16.96
CA GLU A 101 11.85 2.47 -17.10
C GLU A 101 10.95 2.26 -15.86
N ALA A 102 10.02 3.19 -15.65
CA ALA A 102 9.01 3.11 -14.61
C ALA A 102 7.61 2.98 -15.27
N PRO A 103 6.70 2.16 -14.72
CA PRO A 103 6.78 1.50 -13.42
C PRO A 103 7.74 0.30 -13.43
N ALA A 104 8.49 0.12 -12.36
CA ALA A 104 9.34 -1.06 -12.18
C ALA A 104 8.91 -1.88 -10.98
N PHE A 105 9.11 -3.19 -11.06
CA PHE A 105 8.63 -4.14 -10.08
C PHE A 105 9.71 -5.15 -9.71
N ILE A 106 9.82 -5.43 -8.42
CA ILE A 106 10.62 -6.53 -7.89
C ILE A 106 9.73 -7.32 -6.94
N VAL A 107 9.55 -8.60 -7.24
CA VAL A 107 8.81 -9.52 -6.38
C VAL A 107 9.81 -10.44 -5.70
N LEU A 108 9.88 -10.38 -4.38
CA LEU A 108 10.65 -11.30 -3.57
C LEU A 108 9.72 -12.35 -2.96
N ASN A 109 10.17 -13.60 -2.90
CA ASN A 109 9.60 -14.66 -2.07
C ASN A 109 10.70 -15.20 -1.16
N GLN A 110 10.50 -15.11 0.16
CA GLN A 110 11.48 -15.47 1.18
C GLN A 110 12.86 -14.83 0.92
N GLY A 111 12.86 -13.55 0.53
CA GLY A 111 14.07 -12.78 0.22
C GLY A 111 14.72 -13.10 -1.14
N ARG A 112 14.16 -14.03 -1.94
CA ARG A 112 14.68 -14.38 -3.27
C ARG A 112 13.84 -13.75 -4.37
N PRO A 113 14.46 -13.19 -5.43
CA PRO A 113 13.71 -12.60 -6.53
C PRO A 113 12.97 -13.71 -7.31
N VAL A 114 11.65 -13.55 -7.46
CA VAL A 114 10.81 -14.41 -8.32
C VAL A 114 10.30 -13.64 -9.56
N ALA A 115 10.41 -12.32 -9.56
CA ALA A 115 10.26 -11.48 -10.74
C ALA A 115 11.02 -10.16 -10.57
N VAL A 116 11.62 -9.69 -11.67
CA VAL A 116 12.23 -8.36 -11.82
C VAL A 116 11.84 -7.89 -13.21
N ALA A 117 11.01 -6.85 -13.32
CA ALA A 117 10.53 -6.38 -14.62
C ALA A 117 10.08 -4.91 -14.56
N ALA A 118 10.05 -4.25 -15.71
CA ALA A 118 9.65 -2.85 -15.85
C ALA A 118 8.63 -2.66 -16.99
N GLY A 119 7.91 -1.54 -16.95
CA GLY A 119 6.88 -1.14 -17.90
C GLY A 119 5.47 -1.58 -17.50
N GLU A 120 4.46 -0.86 -17.98
CA GLU A 120 3.03 -1.17 -17.75
C GLU A 120 2.72 -2.62 -18.13
N GLU A 121 3.20 -3.03 -19.31
CA GLU A 121 2.93 -4.33 -19.93
C GLU A 121 3.63 -5.52 -19.24
N ALA A 122 4.68 -5.27 -18.45
CA ALA A 122 5.32 -6.31 -17.66
C ALA A 122 4.41 -6.81 -16.53
N TRP A 123 3.47 -6.00 -16.06
CA TRP A 123 2.58 -6.37 -14.98
C TRP A 123 1.75 -7.63 -15.28
N PRO A 124 0.90 -7.66 -16.32
CA PRO A 124 0.10 -8.85 -16.62
C PRO A 124 0.93 -10.04 -17.10
N LYS A 125 2.11 -9.80 -17.71
CA LYS A 125 2.94 -10.85 -18.33
C LYS A 125 3.88 -11.54 -17.37
N VAL A 126 4.47 -10.80 -16.43
CA VAL A 126 5.56 -11.28 -15.58
C VAL A 126 5.23 -11.12 -14.10
N VAL A 127 4.88 -9.90 -13.68
CA VAL A 127 4.78 -9.55 -12.25
C VAL A 127 3.56 -10.21 -11.61
N TRP A 128 2.38 -10.03 -12.20
CA TRP A 128 1.14 -10.56 -11.64
C TRP A 128 1.14 -12.10 -11.55
N PRO A 129 1.52 -12.86 -12.60
CA PRO A 129 1.67 -14.31 -12.48
C PRO A 129 2.69 -14.75 -11.42
N ALA A 130 3.78 -13.99 -11.22
CA ALA A 130 4.77 -14.31 -10.18
C ALA A 130 4.20 -14.11 -8.77
N ILE A 131 3.45 -13.02 -8.55
CA ILE A 131 2.74 -12.79 -7.28
C ILE A 131 1.75 -13.92 -7.01
N GLN A 132 0.96 -14.32 -8.01
CA GLN A 132 -0.02 -15.39 -7.86
C GLN A 132 0.64 -16.71 -7.46
N ARG A 133 1.74 -17.10 -8.12
CA ARG A 133 2.50 -18.31 -7.76
C ARG A 133 3.14 -18.22 -6.38
N ALA A 134 3.65 -17.06 -5.99
CA ALA A 134 4.35 -16.88 -4.72
C ALA A 134 3.39 -16.83 -3.51
N THR A 135 2.12 -16.47 -3.75
CA THR A 135 1.08 -16.35 -2.72
C THR A 135 0.03 -17.47 -2.79
N ALA A 136 0.26 -18.48 -3.61
CA ALA A 136 -0.60 -19.67 -3.73
C ALA A 136 -0.48 -20.59 -2.51
#